data_AF-A0A4R9VGM3-F1
#
_entry.id   AF-A0A4R9VGM3-F1
#
_cell.length_a   1.000
_cell.length_b   1.000
_cell.length_c   1.000
_cell.angle_alpha   90.00
_cell.angle_beta   90.00
_cell.angle_gamma   90.00
#
_symmetry.space_group_name_H-M   'P 1'
#
loop_
_entity.id
_entity.type
_entity.pdbx_description
1 polymer ?
#
loop_
_entity_poly.entity_id
_entity_poly.type
_entity_poly.pdbx_seq_one_letter_code
_entity_poly.pdbx_strand_id
1 'polypeptide(L)'
;NTPLLVQMYFFYFAVGSLMPVGQNAIGLPVPMIGNFTWAVIALSLYAGAFNVETFRSGIGAVHGSYEEAALALGYSRFKAFRYVVAPLGLRF
;
A
#
# COMPACT_ATOMS: atom_id res chain seq x y z
N ASN A 1 -4.85 3.29 14.32
CA ASN A 1 -4.41 4.65 13.97
C ASN A 1 -3.18 5.04 14.77
N THR A 2 -2.00 4.65 14.32
CA THR A 2 -0.74 5.24 14.81
C THR A 2 -0.60 6.64 14.19
N PRO A 3 -0.29 7.70 14.97
CA PRO A 3 -0.15 9.05 14.42
C PRO A 3 0.91 9.11 13.31
N LEU A 4 0.60 9.77 12.19
CA LEU A 4 1.51 9.88 11.04
C LEU A 4 2.86 10.49 11.44
N LEU A 5 2.85 11.50 12.32
CA LEU A 5 4.06 12.13 12.80
C LEU A 5 4.99 11.14 13.54
N VAL A 6 4.41 10.22 14.31
CA VAL A 6 5.17 9.16 15.01
C VAL A 6 5.78 8.18 14.00
N GLN A 7 5.04 7.82 12.95
CA GLN A 7 5.58 6.97 11.88
C GLN A 7 6.72 7.66 11.12
N MET A 8 6.59 8.95 10.82
CA MET A 8 7.65 9.74 10.20
C MET A 8 8.91 9.77 11.08
N TYR A 9 8.77 10.03 12.38
CA TYR A 9 9.90 10.00 13.31
C TYR A 9 10.51 8.60 13.42
N PHE A 10 9.71 7.55 13.43
CA PHE A 10 10.20 6.17 13.46
C PHE A 10 11.06 5.86 12.23
N PHE A 11 10.58 6.15 11.01
CA PHE A 11 11.36 5.89 9.81
C PHE A 11 12.62 6.75 9.74
N TYR A 12 12.53 8.03 10.10
CA TYR A 12 13.67 8.93 10.03
C TYR A 12 14.75 8.64 11.09
N PHE A 13 14.36 8.53 12.36
CA PHE A 13 15.31 8.42 13.47
C PHE A 13 15.59 6.97 13.89
N ALA A 14 14.62 6.06 13.84
CA ALA A 14 14.84 4.68 14.25
C ALA A 14 15.39 3.84 13.09
N VAL A 15 14.74 3.87 11.92
CA VAL A 15 15.21 3.09 10.76
C VAL A 15 16.38 3.80 10.06
N GLY A 16 16.27 5.10 9.85
CA GLY A 16 17.32 5.89 9.20
C GLY A 16 18.66 5.89 9.95
N SER A 17 18.67 5.76 11.27
CA SER A 17 19.92 5.69 12.05
C SER A 17 20.64 4.33 11.94
N LEU A 18 19.92 3.26 11.58
CA LEU A 18 20.49 1.94 11.33
C LEU A 18 21.02 1.78 9.91
N MET A 19 20.65 2.67 9.00
CA MET A 19 21.03 2.60 7.60
C MET A 19 22.48 3.05 7.40
N PRO A 20 23.25 2.38 6.53
CA PRO A 20 24.61 2.80 6.21
C PRO A 20 24.62 4.23 5.67
N VAL A 21 25.68 4.95 5.99
CA VAL A 21 25.92 6.30 5.48
C VAL A 21 26.95 6.18 4.36
N GLY A 22 26.60 6.67 3.17
CA GLY A 22 27.51 6.74 2.04
C GLY A 22 28.47 7.92 2.18
N GLN A 23 29.38 8.06 1.22
CA GLN A 23 30.24 9.24 1.11
C GLN A 23 30.01 9.92 -0.24
N ASN A 24 30.01 11.24 -0.26
CA ASN A 24 30.02 11.98 -1.51
C ASN A 24 31.43 12.00 -2.15
N ALA A 25 31.55 12.62 -3.33
CA ALA A 25 32.82 12.74 -4.05
C ALA A 25 33.94 13.48 -3.28
N ILE A 26 33.61 14.16 -2.17
CA ILE A 26 34.53 14.93 -1.32
C ILE A 26 34.70 14.23 0.05
N GLY A 27 34.23 12.99 0.20
CA GLY A 27 34.38 12.18 1.41
C GLY A 27 33.45 12.55 2.58
N LEU A 28 32.47 13.44 2.36
CA LEU A 28 31.50 13.80 3.42
C LEU A 28 30.42 12.72 3.54
N PRO A 29 29.99 12.40 4.78
CA PRO A 29 28.91 11.45 5.02
C PRO A 29 27.59 11.95 4.42
N VAL A 30 26.94 11.12 3.60
CA VAL A 30 25.62 11.39 3.03
C VAL A 30 24.70 10.21 3.33
N PRO A 31 23.51 10.46 3.91
CA PRO A 31 22.55 9.39 4.16
C PRO A 31 22.13 8.73 2.84
N MET A 32 22.07 7.39 2.81
CA MET A 32 21.64 6.65 1.61
C MET A 32 20.20 6.99 1.19
N ILE A 33 19.34 7.32 2.15
CA ILE A 33 17.96 7.74 1.90
C ILE A 33 17.79 9.16 2.47
N GLY A 34 17.41 10.09 1.59
CA GLY A 34 17.16 11.47 1.97
C GLY A 34 15.84 11.67 2.72
N ASN A 35 15.72 12.81 3.41
CA ASN A 35 14.54 13.15 4.23
C ASN A 35 13.23 13.10 3.41
N PHE A 36 13.26 13.58 2.17
CA PHE A 36 12.11 13.52 1.26
C PHE A 36 11.65 12.09 1.01
N THR A 37 12.59 11.17 0.73
CA THR A 37 12.28 9.76 0.47
C THR A 37 11.74 9.08 1.72
N TRP A 38 12.27 9.38 2.92
CA TRP A 38 11.68 8.89 4.17
C TRP A 38 10.25 9.38 4.38
N ALA A 39 9.97 10.64 4.06
CA ALA A 39 8.62 11.19 4.13
C ALA A 39 7.67 10.45 3.15
N VAL A 40 8.12 10.20 1.92
CA VAL A 40 7.37 9.42 0.93
C VAL A 40 7.08 8.01 1.46
N ILE A 41 8.07 7.31 2.00
CA ILE A 41 7.89 5.95 2.56
C ILE A 41 6.85 5.96 3.69
N ALA A 42 7.00 6.86 4.66
CA ALA A 42 6.08 6.95 5.79
C ALA A 42 4.64 7.27 5.33
N LEU A 43 4.48 8.22 4.41
CA LEU A 43 3.18 8.59 3.85
C LEU A 43 2.56 7.45 3.05
N SER A 44 3.34 6.77 2.20
CA SER A 44 2.86 5.65 1.39
C SER A 44 2.41 4.47 2.25
N LEU A 45 3.11 4.18 3.34
CA LEU A 45 2.70 3.11 4.27
C LEU A 45 1.44 3.50 5.04
N TYR A 46 1.35 4.76 5.51
CA TYR A 46 0.16 5.27 6.18
C TYR A 46 -1.07 5.24 5.26
N ALA A 47 -0.98 5.88 4.10
CA ALA A 47 -2.07 5.96 3.13
C ALA A 47 -2.39 4.59 2.52
N GLY A 48 -1.36 3.77 2.28
CA GLY A 48 -1.50 2.41 1.78
C GLY A 48 -2.31 1.53 2.72
N ALA A 49 -2.04 1.58 4.03
CA ALA A 49 -2.80 0.82 5.02
C ALA A 49 -4.30 1.20 5.01
N PHE A 50 -4.61 2.50 4.91
CA PHE A 50 -5.98 2.97 4.80
C PHE A 50 -6.64 2.54 3.48
N ASN A 51 -5.94 2.71 2.36
CA ASN A 51 -6.45 2.34 1.03
C ASN A 51 -6.71 0.83 0.93
N VAL A 52 -5.88 -0.02 1.52
CA VAL A 52 -6.09 -1.47 1.57
C VAL A 52 -7.42 -1.81 2.24
N GLU A 53 -7.76 -1.13 3.34
CA GLU A 53 -9.02 -1.36 4.03
C GLU A 53 -10.23 -0.87 3.21
N THR A 54 -10.08 0.25 2.49
CA THR A 54 -11.08 0.73 1.52
C THR A 54 -11.29 -0.30 0.40
N PHE A 55 -10.22 -0.81 -0.20
CA PHE A 55 -10.31 -1.83 -1.25
C PHE A 55 -10.92 -3.13 -0.74
N ARG A 56 -10.50 -3.61 0.43
CA ARG A 56 -11.06 -4.81 1.07
C ARG A 56 -12.56 -4.65 1.30
N SER A 57 -12.98 -3.48 1.78
CA SER A 57 -14.39 -3.18 2.05
C SER A 57 -15.21 -3.09 0.76
N GLY A 58 -14.68 -2.46 -0.29
CA GLY A 58 -15.38 -2.39 -1.58
C GLY A 58 -15.51 -3.73 -2.28
N ILE A 59 -14.45 -4.53 -2.30
CA ILE A 59 -14.50 -5.90 -2.81
C ILE A 59 -15.50 -6.73 -2.00
N GLY A 60 -15.49 -6.60 -0.66
CA GLY A 60 -16.43 -7.28 0.23
C GLY A 60 -17.88 -6.80 0.14
N ALA A 61 -18.14 -5.63 -0.44
CA ALA A 61 -19.49 -5.11 -0.66
C ALA A 61 -20.19 -5.74 -1.88
N VAL A 62 -19.46 -6.46 -2.74
CA VAL A 62 -20.03 -7.18 -3.87
C VAL A 62 -20.80 -8.40 -3.36
N HIS A 63 -22.10 -8.47 -3.68
CA HIS A 63 -22.94 -9.59 -3.27
C HIS A 63 -22.43 -10.91 -3.88
N GLY A 64 -22.38 -11.99 -3.08
CA GLY A 64 -21.85 -13.30 -3.51
C GLY A 64 -22.55 -13.89 -4.73
N SER A 65 -23.82 -13.54 -4.96
CA SER A 65 -24.58 -13.98 -6.14
C SER A 65 -23.94 -13.56 -7.47
N TYR A 66 -23.16 -12.47 -7.50
CA TYR A 66 -22.42 -12.07 -8.71
C TYR A 66 -21.27 -13.03 -9.02
N GLU A 67 -20.57 -13.54 -8.00
CA GLU A 67 -19.53 -14.56 -8.17
C GLU A 67 -20.17 -15.89 -8.62
N GLU A 68 -21.24 -16.31 -7.96
CA GLU A 68 -21.97 -17.54 -8.31
C GLU A 68 -22.53 -17.49 -9.75
N ALA A 69 -23.13 -16.36 -10.15
CA ALA A 69 -23.61 -16.16 -11.51
C ALA A 69 -22.48 -16.21 -12.56
N ALA A 70 -21.32 -15.62 -12.26
CA ALA A 70 -20.17 -15.67 -13.16
C ALA A 70 -19.65 -17.11 -13.33
N LEU A 71 -19.59 -17.89 -12.24
CA LEU A 71 -19.22 -19.29 -12.28
C LEU A 71 -20.22 -20.14 -13.08
N ALA A 72 -21.53 -19.87 -12.92
CA ALA A 72 -22.59 -20.53 -13.68
C ALA A 72 -22.51 -20.24 -15.20
N LEU A 73 -22.00 -19.07 -15.58
CA LEU A 73 -21.70 -18.70 -16.97
C LEU A 73 -20.39 -19.31 -17.51
N GLY A 74 -19.74 -20.19 -16.74
CA GLY A 74 -18.53 -20.90 -17.15
C GLY A 74 -17.23 -20.12 -16.91
N TYR A 75 -17.24 -19.04 -16.13
CA TYR A 75 -15.99 -18.37 -15.76
C TYR A 75 -15.23 -19.20 -14.72
N SER A 76 -13.89 -19.16 -14.78
CA SER A 76 -13.05 -19.62 -13.67
C SER A 76 -13.07 -18.57 -12.55
N ARG A 77 -12.74 -18.96 -11.31
CA ARG A 77 -12.72 -18.05 -10.15
C ARG A 77 -11.88 -16.79 -10.41
N PHE A 78 -10.75 -16.91 -11.11
CA PHE A 78 -9.92 -15.77 -11.49
C PHE A 78 -10.61 -14.84 -12.50
N LYS A 79 -11.32 -15.40 -13.49
CA LYS A 79 -12.09 -14.61 -14.46
C LYS A 79 -13.30 -13.94 -13.79
N ALA A 80 -14.01 -14.65 -12.92
CA ALA A 80 -15.12 -14.11 -12.13
C ALA A 80 -14.63 -12.92 -11.27
N PHE A 81 -13.49 -13.08 -10.58
CA PHE A 81 -12.90 -11.98 -9.82
C PHE A 81 -12.51 -10.81 -10.73
N ARG A 82 -11.72 -11.05 -11.79
CA ARG A 82 -11.18 -9.96 -12.63
C ARG A 82 -12.24 -9.21 -13.44
N TYR A 83 -13.28 -9.88 -13.92
CA TYR A 83 -14.28 -9.28 -14.82
C TYR A 83 -15.59 -8.91 -14.14
N VAL A 84 -15.88 -9.45 -12.95
CA VAL A 84 -17.13 -9.16 -12.23
C VAL A 84 -16.85 -8.51 -10.88
N VAL A 85 -16.17 -9.20 -9.97
CA VAL A 85 -16.00 -8.73 -8.58
C VAL A 85 -15.11 -7.49 -8.50
N ALA A 86 -13.93 -7.50 -9.13
CA ALA A 86 -12.98 -6.40 -9.10
C ALA A 86 -13.55 -5.09 -9.68
N PRO A 87 -14.10 -5.02 -10.89
CA PRO A 87 -14.65 -3.76 -11.41
C PRO A 87 -15.88 -3.28 -10.61
N LEU A 88 -16.68 -4.19 -10.04
CA LEU A 88 -17.85 -3.81 -9.25
C LEU A 88 -17.52 -3.38 -7.82
N GLY A 89 -16.47 -3.96 -7.23
CA GLY A 89 -16.00 -3.67 -5.88
C GLY A 89 -14.96 -2.55 -5.82
N LEU A 90 -14.36 -2.18 -6.96
CA LEU A 90 -13.42 -1.06 -7.08
C LEU A 90 -14.06 0.22 -7.63
N ARG A 91 -15.36 0.20 -7.93
CA ARG A 91 -16.10 1.42 -8.25
C ARG A 91 -16.36 2.17 -6.93
N PHE A 92 -15.49 3.13 -6.64
CA PHE A 92 -15.66 4.11 -5.58
C PHE A 92 -15.76 5.50 -6.21
#